data_AF-A0A926E1A6-F1
#
_entry.id   AF-A0A926E1A6-F1
#
_cell.length_a   1.000
_cell.length_b   1.000
_cell.length_c   1.000
_cell.angle_alpha   90.00
_cell.angle_beta   90.00
_cell.angle_gamma   90.00
#
_symmetry.space_group_name_H-M   'P 1'
#
loop_
_entity.id
_entity.type
_entity.pdbx_description
1 polymer ?
#
loop_
_entity_poly.entity_id
_entity_poly.type
_entity_poly.pdbx_seq_one_letter_code
_entity_poly.pdbx_strand_id
1 'polypeptide(L)'
;MEKPRLLSADEIEVKVKKVTEKGVVALLYKTARVDMDILDETYGPENWQDDYKEIKGNLYCGIGINEVWKWDCGIESREDDEGNQKKGEASDAFKRAGFRWGIGRELYSAPFIWIPAEKAGVMKAQNGRVYTNDKFTVEKIVYNEARKISGLSIINTTRKERVFVWQRA
;
A
#
# COMPACT_ATOMS: atom_id res chain seq x y z
N MET A 1 -7.29 11.35 -21.79
CA MET A 1 -6.20 10.53 -21.20
C MET A 1 -6.86 9.37 -20.49
N GLU A 2 -6.45 8.15 -20.80
CA GLU A 2 -7.03 6.95 -20.19
C GLU A 2 -6.77 6.94 -18.68
N LYS A 3 -7.75 6.40 -17.95
CA LYS A 3 -7.73 6.36 -16.49
C LYS A 3 -7.27 4.97 -16.05
N PRO A 4 -6.31 4.86 -15.13
CA PRO A 4 -5.86 3.56 -14.63
C PRO A 4 -7.02 2.73 -14.06
N ARG A 5 -6.96 1.41 -14.25
CA ARG A 5 -7.91 0.48 -13.63
C ARG A 5 -7.78 0.48 -12.09
N LEU A 6 -8.66 -0.25 -11.42
CA LEU A 6 -8.58 -0.46 -9.99
C LEU A 6 -7.65 -1.64 -9.69
N LEU A 7 -7.05 -1.64 -8.51
CA LEU A 7 -6.16 -2.70 -8.06
C LEU A 7 -6.93 -4.01 -7.82
N SER A 8 -6.36 -5.12 -8.26
CA SER A 8 -6.81 -6.46 -7.89
C SER A 8 -6.36 -6.81 -6.46
N ALA A 9 -6.87 -7.93 -5.91
CA ALA A 9 -6.54 -8.34 -4.55
C ALA A 9 -5.04 -8.68 -4.37
N ASP A 10 -4.42 -9.29 -5.39
CA ASP A 10 -3.02 -9.70 -5.40
C ASP A 10 -2.04 -8.53 -5.56
N GLU A 11 -2.51 -7.37 -6.03
CA GLU A 11 -1.75 -6.11 -6.12
C GLU A 11 -1.75 -5.32 -4.80
N ILE A 12 -2.48 -5.78 -3.78
CA ILE A 12 -2.65 -5.09 -2.51
C ILE A 12 -2.02 -5.89 -1.37
N GLU A 13 -1.03 -5.29 -0.74
CA GLU A 13 -0.38 -5.84 0.44
C GLU A 13 -1.09 -5.36 1.73
N VAL A 14 -1.11 -6.24 2.74
CA VAL A 14 -1.67 -5.94 4.07
C VAL A 14 -0.52 -5.72 5.04
N LYS A 15 -0.25 -4.46 5.41
CA LYS A 15 0.80 -4.09 6.36
C LYS A 15 0.29 -4.10 7.78
N VAL A 16 1.03 -4.75 8.68
CA VAL A 16 0.84 -4.57 10.12
C VAL A 16 1.29 -3.17 10.51
N LYS A 17 0.35 -2.31 10.90
CA LYS A 17 0.63 -0.94 11.36
C LYS A 17 1.00 -0.92 12.84
N LYS A 18 0.24 -1.65 13.65
CA LYS A 18 0.41 -1.69 15.11
C LYS A 18 -0.03 -3.05 15.64
N VAL A 19 0.76 -3.58 16.56
CA VAL A 19 0.40 -4.76 17.35
C VAL A 19 0.13 -4.32 18.79
N THR A 20 -0.90 -4.89 19.40
CA THR A 20 -1.25 -4.74 20.81
C THR A 20 -1.54 -6.12 21.39
N GLU A 21 -1.59 -6.25 22.71
CA GLU A 21 -2.01 -7.52 23.36
C GLU A 21 -3.41 -7.97 22.92
N LYS A 22 -4.27 -7.06 22.47
CA LYS A 22 -5.65 -7.36 22.04
C LYS A 22 -5.79 -7.65 20.55
N GLY A 23 -4.77 -7.39 19.73
CA GLY A 23 -4.85 -7.57 18.30
C GLY A 23 -3.99 -6.60 17.49
N VAL A 24 -4.25 -6.61 16.18
CA VAL A 24 -3.46 -5.96 15.15
C VAL A 24 -4.30 -4.93 14.40
N VAL A 25 -3.76 -3.73 14.22
CA VAL A 25 -4.23 -2.76 13.24
C VAL A 25 -3.46 -2.98 11.95
N ALA A 26 -4.17 -3.19 10.85
CA ALA A 26 -3.57 -3.34 9.53
C ALA A 26 -3.93 -2.19 8.58
N LEU A 27 -3.13 -2.02 7.53
CA LEU A 27 -3.34 -1.06 6.45
C LEU A 27 -3.20 -1.76 5.11
N LEU A 28 -3.97 -1.32 4.12
CA LEU A 28 -3.76 -1.71 2.73
C LEU A 28 -2.73 -0.79 2.09
N TYR A 29 -1.81 -1.35 1.32
CA TYR A 29 -0.86 -0.58 0.53
C TYR A 29 -0.48 -1.32 -0.76
N LYS A 30 0.08 -0.59 -1.71
CA LYS A 30 0.64 -1.14 -2.95
C LYS A 30 2.16 -0.94 -2.99
N THR A 31 2.82 -1.74 -3.80
CA THR A 31 4.26 -1.58 -4.08
C THR A 31 4.49 -0.62 -5.26
N ALA A 32 5.72 -0.15 -5.46
CA ALA A 32 6.06 0.64 -6.64
C ALA A 32 5.97 -0.17 -7.95
N ARG A 33 6.16 -1.50 -7.88
CA ARG A 33 6.03 -2.41 -9.03
C ARG A 33 4.62 -2.42 -9.59
N VAL A 34 3.62 -2.45 -8.70
CA VAL A 34 2.21 -2.33 -9.08
C VAL A 34 1.94 -1.04 -9.85
N ASP A 35 2.57 0.07 -9.47
CA ASP A 35 2.42 1.32 -10.22
C ASP A 35 3.05 1.24 -11.61
N MET A 36 4.23 0.65 -11.74
CA MET A 36 4.88 0.41 -13.03
C MET A 36 4.02 -0.48 -13.92
N ASP A 37 3.54 -1.61 -13.40
CA ASP A 37 2.69 -2.54 -14.14
C ASP A 37 1.40 -1.87 -14.65
N ILE A 38 0.76 -1.05 -13.80
CA ILE A 38 -0.43 -0.29 -14.17
C ILE A 38 -0.12 0.80 -15.20
N LEU A 39 1.04 1.47 -15.11
CA LEU A 39 1.46 2.47 -16.09
C LEU A 39 1.72 1.82 -17.45
N ASP A 40 2.42 0.69 -17.47
CA ASP A 40 2.68 -0.10 -18.68
C ASP A 40 1.37 -0.59 -19.32
N GLU A 41 0.45 -1.11 -18.52
CA GLU A 41 -0.86 -1.57 -18.99
C GLU A 41 -1.72 -0.42 -19.54
N THR A 42 -1.74 0.73 -18.84
CA THR A 42 -2.67 1.83 -19.17
C THR A 42 -2.14 2.73 -20.28
N TYR A 43 -0.84 2.96 -20.33
CA TYR A 43 -0.24 3.95 -21.23
C TYR A 43 0.72 3.31 -22.24
N GLY A 44 1.25 2.13 -21.95
CA GLY A 44 2.34 1.51 -22.70
C GLY A 44 3.71 1.91 -22.12
N PRO A 45 4.68 0.98 -22.04
CA PRO A 45 5.96 1.20 -21.35
C PRO A 45 6.80 2.34 -21.94
N GLU A 46 6.64 2.66 -23.23
CA GLU A 46 7.35 3.75 -23.91
C GLU A 46 6.67 5.13 -23.74
N ASN A 47 5.47 5.17 -23.15
CA ASN A 47 4.63 6.38 -23.12
C ASN A 47 4.53 7.03 -21.72
N TRP A 48 5.30 6.52 -20.76
CA TRP A 48 5.49 7.15 -19.46
C TRP A 48 6.97 7.20 -19.11
N GLN A 49 7.33 8.11 -18.21
CA GLN A 49 8.68 8.28 -17.71
C GLN A 49 8.62 8.79 -16.27
N ASP A 50 9.69 8.61 -15.51
CA ASP A 50 9.87 9.20 -14.20
C ASP A 50 11.18 9.97 -14.06
N ASP A 51 11.18 10.93 -13.13
CA ASP A 51 12.33 11.76 -12.80
C ASP A 51 12.33 12.05 -11.29
N TYR A 52 13.52 12.18 -10.69
CA TYR A 52 13.68 12.40 -9.26
C TYR A 52 14.45 13.69 -9.00
N LYS A 53 13.94 14.49 -8.07
CA LYS A 53 14.53 15.79 -7.70
C LYS A 53 14.56 15.95 -6.20
N GLU A 54 15.69 16.37 -5.68
CA GLU A 54 15.77 16.83 -4.30
C GLU A 54 15.30 18.29 -4.22
N ILE A 55 14.29 18.56 -3.39
CA ILE A 55 13.74 19.89 -3.18
C ILE A 55 13.70 20.16 -1.68
N LYS A 56 14.54 21.10 -1.22
CA LYS A 56 14.67 21.48 0.20
C LYS A 56 14.94 20.26 1.10
N GLY A 57 15.84 19.36 0.66
CA GLY A 57 16.26 18.19 1.42
C GLY A 57 15.25 17.06 1.49
N ASN A 58 14.21 17.06 0.64
CA ASN A 58 13.30 15.91 0.50
C ASN A 58 13.32 15.43 -0.95
N LEU A 59 13.20 14.12 -1.15
CA LEU A 59 13.16 13.52 -2.47
C LEU A 59 11.74 13.58 -3.05
N TYR A 60 11.63 14.20 -4.22
CA TYR A 60 10.42 14.21 -5.03
C TYR A 60 10.58 13.27 -6.21
N CYS A 61 9.49 12.60 -6.57
CA CYS A 61 9.37 11.88 -7.82
C CYS A 61 8.29 12.54 -8.66
N GLY A 62 8.56 12.68 -9.96
CA GLY A 62 7.61 13.08 -10.98
C GLY A 62 7.36 11.92 -11.91
N ILE A 63 6.09 11.67 -12.24
CA ILE A 63 5.71 10.76 -13.34
C ILE A 63 5.13 11.60 -14.47
N GLY A 64 5.70 11.46 -15.66
CA GLY A 64 5.34 12.16 -16.88
C GLY A 64 4.57 11.26 -17.85
N ILE A 65 3.41 11.71 -18.34
CA ILE A 65 2.60 11.05 -19.37
C ILE A 65 2.12 12.13 -20.36
N ASN A 66 2.41 11.96 -21.66
CA ASN A 66 2.06 12.93 -22.71
C ASN A 66 2.39 14.38 -22.33
N GLU A 67 3.66 14.65 -21.99
CA GLU A 67 4.22 15.96 -21.58
C GLU A 67 3.69 16.53 -20.25
N VAL A 68 2.68 15.93 -19.64
CA VAL A 68 2.15 16.34 -18.34
C VAL A 68 2.89 15.62 -17.23
N TRP A 69 3.40 16.38 -16.26
CA TRP A 69 4.10 15.84 -15.10
C TRP A 69 3.30 16.02 -13.82
N LYS A 70 3.28 14.99 -12.97
CA LYS A 70 2.74 15.08 -11.60
C LYS A 70 3.79 14.63 -10.60
N TRP A 71 4.09 15.52 -9.66
CA TRP A 71 5.16 15.37 -8.68
C TRP A 71 4.61 15.20 -7.27
N ASP A 72 5.22 14.33 -6.47
CA ASP A 72 4.96 14.26 -5.03
C ASP A 72 6.23 13.91 -4.24
N CYS A 73 6.23 14.26 -2.96
CA CYS A 73 7.35 14.10 -2.05
C CYS A 73 7.28 12.72 -1.39
N GLY A 74 8.40 12.01 -1.34
CA GLY A 74 8.56 10.83 -0.49
C GLY A 74 8.65 11.23 0.98
N ILE A 75 8.35 10.27 1.86
CA ILE A 75 8.61 10.40 3.29
C ILE A 75 9.67 9.37 3.66
N GLU A 76 10.78 9.82 4.25
CA GLU A 76 11.81 8.92 4.75
C GLU A 76 11.22 7.96 5.80
N SER A 77 11.58 6.68 5.70
CA SER A 77 11.35 5.76 6.81
C SER A 77 12.24 6.14 8.01
N ARG A 78 11.84 5.76 9.22
CA ARG A 78 12.70 5.95 10.41
C ARG A 78 14.06 5.30 10.15
N GLU A 79 15.13 5.96 10.64
CA GLU A 79 16.52 5.51 10.53
C GLU A 79 16.63 4.01 10.81
N ASP A 80 17.08 3.27 9.80
CA ASP A 80 17.73 1.99 9.98
C ASP A 80 19.20 2.16 9.56
N ASP A 81 20.13 1.63 10.37
CA ASP A 81 21.58 1.74 10.13
C ASP A 81 22.05 0.97 8.86
N GLU A 82 21.13 0.58 7.98
CA GLU A 82 21.34 -0.26 6.81
C GLU A 82 21.17 0.49 5.47
N GLY A 83 20.82 1.79 5.50
CA GLY A 83 20.66 2.60 4.29
C GLY A 83 19.44 2.22 3.43
N ASN A 84 18.52 1.41 3.96
CA ASN A 84 17.24 1.10 3.31
C ASN A 84 16.30 2.32 3.30
N GLN A 85 16.56 3.31 4.16
CA GLN A 85 15.85 4.59 4.24
C GLN A 85 15.71 5.31 2.89
N LYS A 86 16.82 5.48 2.16
CA LYS A 86 16.82 6.19 0.87
C LYS A 86 16.03 5.45 -0.22
N LYS A 87 16.08 4.11 -0.20
CA LYS A 87 15.28 3.27 -1.11
C LYS A 87 13.79 3.33 -0.78
N GLY A 88 13.47 3.43 0.51
CA GLY A 88 12.11 3.61 1.02
C GLY A 88 11.50 4.94 0.58
N GLU A 89 12.25 6.04 0.71
CA GLU A 89 11.82 7.39 0.33
C GLU A 89 11.53 7.51 -1.17
N ALA A 90 12.44 7.03 -2.02
CA ALA A 90 12.25 7.05 -3.47
C ALA A 90 11.01 6.26 -3.91
N SER A 91 10.82 5.06 -3.35
CA SER A 91 9.66 4.23 -3.64
C SER A 91 8.36 4.88 -3.14
N ASP A 92 8.40 5.57 -2.00
CA ASP A 92 7.24 6.30 -1.49
C ASP A 92 6.91 7.50 -2.39
N ALA A 93 7.90 8.29 -2.80
CA ALA A 93 7.74 9.40 -3.72
C ALA A 93 7.10 8.94 -5.04
N PHE A 94 7.61 7.85 -5.64
CA PHE A 94 7.07 7.27 -6.87
C PHE A 94 5.61 6.86 -6.73
N LYS A 95 5.27 6.08 -5.69
CA LYS A 95 3.89 5.67 -5.43
C LYS A 95 2.96 6.85 -5.21
N ARG A 96 3.48 7.94 -4.61
CA ARG A 96 2.71 9.17 -4.36
C ARG A 96 2.47 9.97 -5.62
N ALA A 97 3.44 10.06 -6.51
CA ALA A 97 3.21 10.54 -7.88
C ALA A 97 2.19 9.67 -8.62
N GLY A 98 2.23 8.35 -8.47
CA GLY A 98 1.23 7.41 -8.99
C GLY A 98 -0.19 7.67 -8.48
N PHE A 99 -0.35 7.98 -7.18
CA PHE A 99 -1.64 8.43 -6.64
C PHE A 99 -2.15 9.69 -7.34
N ARG A 100 -1.28 10.62 -7.77
CA ARG A 100 -1.71 11.80 -8.54
C ARG A 100 -2.23 11.45 -9.94
N TRP A 101 -1.79 10.34 -10.51
CA TRP A 101 -2.31 9.76 -11.74
C TRP A 101 -3.57 8.91 -11.55
N GLY A 102 -3.91 8.57 -10.31
CA GLY A 102 -5.14 7.85 -9.97
C GLY A 102 -4.92 6.39 -9.61
N ILE A 103 -3.68 5.91 -9.65
CA ILE A 103 -3.31 4.53 -9.34
C ILE A 103 -3.45 4.31 -7.82
N GLY A 104 -4.28 3.36 -7.41
CA GLY A 104 -4.46 2.99 -6.00
C GLY A 104 -5.14 4.04 -5.12
N ARG A 105 -5.83 5.05 -5.68
CA ARG A 105 -6.59 6.05 -4.88
C ARG A 105 -7.70 5.41 -4.05
N GLU A 106 -8.25 4.30 -4.53
CA GLU A 106 -9.24 3.48 -3.84
C GLU A 106 -8.77 3.02 -2.46
N LEU A 107 -7.46 2.87 -2.24
CA LEU A 107 -6.90 2.45 -0.95
C LEU A 107 -7.18 3.47 0.16
N TYR A 108 -7.38 4.76 -0.17
CA TYR A 108 -7.79 5.79 0.79
C TYR A 108 -9.22 5.62 1.31
N SER A 109 -10.02 4.75 0.68
CA SER A 109 -11.37 4.41 1.14
C SER A 109 -11.43 3.12 1.96
N ALA A 110 -10.28 2.54 2.31
CA ALA A 110 -10.21 1.32 3.11
C ALA A 110 -10.89 1.51 4.48
N PRO A 111 -11.62 0.49 4.97
CA PRO A 111 -12.17 0.52 6.32
C PRO A 111 -11.06 0.45 7.37
N PHE A 112 -11.41 0.71 8.63
CA PHE A 112 -10.52 0.38 9.75
C PHE A 112 -10.39 -1.14 9.87
N ILE A 113 -9.18 -1.67 9.64
CA ILE A 113 -8.90 -3.09 9.69
C ILE A 113 -8.33 -3.45 11.07
N TRP A 114 -9.16 -4.10 11.88
CA TRP A 114 -8.80 -4.68 13.17
C TRP A 114 -8.85 -6.20 13.11
N ILE A 115 -7.75 -6.84 13.47
CA ILE A 115 -7.65 -8.31 13.55
C ILE A 115 -7.42 -8.69 15.01
N PRO A 116 -8.35 -9.43 15.64
CA PRO A 116 -8.21 -9.86 17.04
C PRO A 116 -6.96 -10.71 17.30
N ALA A 117 -6.42 -10.67 18.52
CA ALA A 117 -5.19 -11.37 18.89
C ALA A 117 -5.24 -12.88 18.62
N GLU A 118 -6.39 -13.51 18.89
CA GLU A 118 -6.65 -14.92 18.65
C GLU A 118 -6.54 -15.31 17.17
N LYS A 119 -6.77 -14.36 16.26
CA LYS A 119 -6.67 -14.54 14.81
C LYS A 119 -5.34 -14.07 14.20
N ALA A 120 -4.56 -13.33 14.95
CA ALA A 120 -3.31 -12.71 14.49
C ALA A 120 -2.05 -13.28 15.13
N GLY A 121 -2.15 -14.31 15.98
CA GLY A 121 -0.97 -14.93 16.60
C GLY A 121 -0.08 -13.94 17.34
N VAL A 122 -0.71 -13.04 18.11
CA VAL A 122 0.03 -12.06 18.89
C VAL A 122 0.86 -12.77 19.95
N MET A 123 2.15 -12.47 19.96
CA MET A 123 3.15 -12.98 20.90
C MET A 123 3.75 -11.83 21.70
N LYS A 124 4.30 -12.16 22.87
CA LYS A 124 5.01 -11.22 23.74
C LYS A 124 6.47 -11.66 23.87
N ALA A 125 7.39 -10.79 23.47
CA ALA A 125 8.83 -11.01 23.64
C ALA A 125 9.22 -10.85 25.12
N GLN A 126 10.41 -11.34 25.48
CA GLN A 126 10.94 -11.27 26.85
C GLN A 126 11.04 -9.82 27.37
N ASN A 127 11.28 -8.85 26.49
CA ASN A 127 11.31 -7.42 26.82
C ASN A 127 9.91 -6.77 26.92
N GLY A 128 8.83 -7.56 26.90
CA GLY A 128 7.46 -7.08 26.98
C GLY A 128 6.87 -6.55 25.67
N ARG A 129 7.67 -6.44 24.59
CA ARG A 129 7.19 -6.01 23.27
C ARG A 129 6.24 -7.06 22.69
N VAL A 130 5.08 -6.61 22.21
CA VAL A 130 4.15 -7.46 21.45
C VAL A 130 4.45 -7.42 19.96
N TYR A 131 4.30 -8.56 19.30
CA TYR A 131 4.54 -8.72 17.87
C TYR A 131 3.67 -9.84 17.29
N THR A 132 3.63 -9.91 15.97
CA THR A 132 3.08 -11.07 15.24
C THR A 132 4.04 -11.40 14.10
N ASN A 133 4.19 -12.70 13.83
CA ASN A 133 4.89 -13.21 12.65
C ASN A 133 3.91 -13.70 11.58
N ASP A 134 2.61 -13.55 11.82
CA ASP A 134 1.57 -13.97 10.89
C ASP A 134 1.56 -13.05 9.67
N LYS A 135 1.30 -13.65 8.51
CA LYS A 135 1.21 -12.95 7.23
C LYS A 135 -0.25 -12.80 6.84
N PHE A 136 -0.58 -11.61 6.35
CA PHE A 136 -1.93 -11.25 5.95
C PHE A 136 -1.94 -10.86 4.47
N THR A 137 -2.97 -11.28 3.74
CA THR A 137 -3.16 -10.88 2.34
C THR A 137 -4.63 -10.55 2.10
N VAL A 138 -4.89 -9.67 1.13
CA VAL A 138 -6.25 -9.45 0.66
C VAL A 138 -6.71 -10.72 -0.03
N GLU A 139 -7.83 -11.27 0.43
CA GLU A 139 -8.44 -12.45 -0.19
C GLU A 139 -9.45 -12.03 -1.25
N LYS A 140 -10.26 -11.00 -0.95
CA LYS A 140 -11.21 -10.42 -1.90
C LYS A 140 -11.37 -8.93 -1.67
N ILE A 141 -11.53 -8.19 -2.74
CA ILE A 141 -11.86 -6.76 -2.73
C ILE A 141 -12.94 -6.45 -3.76
N VAL A 142 -13.86 -5.55 -3.43
CA VAL A 142 -14.95 -5.12 -4.30
C VAL A 142 -15.06 -3.60 -4.23
N TYR A 143 -15.30 -2.97 -5.38
CA TYR A 143 -15.42 -1.52 -5.50
C TYR A 143 -16.80 -1.12 -6.00
N ASN A 144 -17.27 0.05 -5.57
CA ASN A 144 -18.50 0.64 -6.10
C ASN A 144 -18.23 1.52 -7.33
N GLU A 145 -19.29 2.07 -7.92
CA GLU A 145 -19.21 2.98 -9.10
C GLU A 145 -18.34 4.22 -8.84
N ALA A 146 -18.30 4.69 -7.59
CA ALA A 146 -17.45 5.79 -7.15
C ALA A 146 -15.98 5.39 -6.94
N ARG A 147 -15.58 4.16 -7.33
CA ARG A 147 -14.22 3.61 -7.17
C ARG A 147 -13.74 3.54 -5.72
N LYS A 148 -14.68 3.40 -4.77
CA LYS A 148 -14.40 3.22 -3.35
C LYS A 148 -14.56 1.74 -2.98
N ILE A 149 -13.74 1.28 -2.04
CA ILE A 149 -13.86 -0.05 -1.46
C ILE A 149 -15.25 -0.17 -0.83
N SER A 150 -15.96 -1.22 -1.22
CA SER A 150 -17.32 -1.56 -0.81
C SER A 150 -17.43 -2.95 -0.21
N GLY A 151 -16.42 -3.80 -0.44
CA GLY A 151 -16.25 -5.08 0.23
C GLY A 151 -14.77 -5.45 0.34
N LEU A 152 -14.38 -6.05 1.45
CA LEU A 152 -13.01 -6.46 1.74
C LEU A 152 -13.00 -7.72 2.60
N SER A 153 -12.22 -8.73 2.23
CA SER A 153 -11.82 -9.81 3.12
C SER A 153 -10.31 -9.99 3.14
N ILE A 154 -9.77 -10.33 4.31
CA ILE A 154 -8.35 -10.58 4.53
C ILE A 154 -8.19 -11.97 5.13
N ILE A 155 -7.23 -12.71 4.60
CA ILE A 155 -6.82 -14.03 5.08
C ILE A 155 -5.47 -13.92 5.80
N ASN A 156 -5.36 -14.61 6.92
CA ASN A 156 -4.08 -14.91 7.55
C ASN A 156 -3.51 -16.17 6.88
N THR A 157 -2.50 -15.99 6.04
CA THR A 157 -1.93 -17.08 5.22
C THR A 157 -1.08 -18.03 6.05
N THR A 158 -0.51 -17.58 7.17
CA THR A 158 0.19 -18.44 8.13
C THR A 158 -0.76 -19.46 8.74
N ARG A 159 -1.99 -19.05 9.05
CA ARG A 159 -3.01 -19.87 9.71
C ARG A 159 -4.05 -20.47 8.76
N LYS A 160 -4.07 -20.04 7.51
CA LYS A 160 -5.07 -20.40 6.49
C LYS A 160 -6.52 -20.10 6.94
N GLU A 161 -6.71 -19.00 7.66
CA GLU A 161 -8.01 -18.58 8.19
C GLU A 161 -8.36 -17.17 7.70
N ARG A 162 -9.61 -16.95 7.33
CA ARG A 162 -10.14 -15.60 7.08
C ARG A 162 -10.28 -14.84 8.40
N VAL A 163 -9.60 -13.71 8.50
CA VAL A 163 -9.46 -12.97 9.77
C VAL A 163 -10.21 -11.64 9.82
N PHE A 164 -10.61 -11.12 8.65
CA PHE A 164 -11.38 -9.88 8.55
C PHE A 164 -12.36 -9.98 7.38
N VAL A 165 -13.58 -9.50 7.60
CA VAL A 165 -14.62 -9.31 6.57
C VAL A 165 -15.30 -8.00 6.82
N TRP A 166 -15.45 -7.21 5.78
CA TRP A 166 -16.16 -5.96 5.82
C TRP A 166 -16.92 -5.75 4.53
N GLN A 167 -18.14 -5.21 4.67
CA GLN A 167 -18.96 -4.77 3.56
C GLN A 167 -19.57 -3.42 3.94
N ARG A 168 -19.56 -2.48 3.01
CA ARG A 168 -20.21 -1.19 3.18
C ARG A 168 -21.72 -1.41 3.12
N ALA A 169 -22.42 -0.94 4.15
CA ALA A 169 -23.87 -0.88 4.18
C ALA A 169 -24.41 0.06 3.09
#